data_AF-A0A919M6P8-F1
#
_entry.id   AF-A0A919M6P8-F1
#
_cell.length_a   1.000
_cell.length_b   1.000
_cell.length_c   1.000
_cell.angle_alpha   90.00
_cell.angle_beta   90.00
_cell.angle_gamma   90.00
#
_symmetry.space_group_name_H-M   'P 1'
#
loop_
_entity.id
_entity.type
_entity.pdbx_description
1 polymer ?
#
loop_
_entity_poly.entity_id
_entity_poly.type
_entity_poly.pdbx_seq_one_letter_code
_entity_poly.pdbx_strand_id
1 'polypeptide(L)' 'MGMTSEARETDKPNEFGFGGGATAPQPEPETRSAEEVDGEDIAVPAGDLTGAITHAIEEATDSEHS' A
#
# COMPACT_ATOMS: atom_id res chain seq x y z
N MET A 1 40.95 5.44 1.39
CA MET A 1 40.93 5.26 -0.09
C MET A 1 40.28 3.91 -0.37
N GLY A 2 39.20 3.87 -1.15
CA GLY A 2 38.57 2.61 -1.55
C GLY A 2 37.06 2.66 -1.83
N MET A 3 36.53 3.77 -2.35
CA MET A 3 35.26 3.73 -3.08
C MET A 3 35.61 3.53 -4.56
N THR A 4 35.28 2.39 -5.15
CA THR A 4 35.24 2.07 -6.61
C THR A 4 35.35 0.55 -6.72
N SER A 5 34.54 -0.25 -7.43
CA SER A 5 33.61 0.01 -8.53
C SER A 5 32.76 -1.26 -8.70
N GLU A 6 31.58 -1.37 -8.09
CA GLU A 6 30.63 -2.45 -8.45
C GLU A 6 29.14 -2.04 -8.33
N ALA A 7 28.85 -0.83 -7.84
CA ALA A 7 27.48 -0.30 -7.76
C ALA A 7 26.99 0.39 -9.05
N ARG A 8 27.80 0.43 -10.13
CA ARG A 8 27.48 1.23 -11.32
C ARG A 8 26.56 0.53 -12.33
N GLU A 9 26.21 -0.74 -12.11
CA GLU A 9 25.38 -1.51 -13.04
C GLU A 9 23.93 -1.70 -12.57
N THR A 10 23.65 -1.63 -11.25
CA THR A 10 22.34 -1.95 -10.66
C THR A 10 21.33 -0.79 -10.65
N ASP A 11 21.77 0.45 -10.90
CA ASP A 11 20.91 1.64 -10.95
C ASP A 11 20.50 2.04 -12.38
N LYS A 12 20.82 1.23 -13.40
CA LYS A 12 20.39 1.53 -14.78
C LYS A 12 18.93 1.15 -14.96
N PRO A 13 18.11 2.02 -15.57
CA PRO A 13 16.77 1.64 -15.98
C PRO A 13 16.84 0.51 -16.99
N ASN A 14 15.95 -0.46 -16.83
CA ASN A 14 15.79 -1.57 -17.76
C ASN A 14 15.25 -1.07 -19.11
N GLU A 15 15.15 -1.96 -20.08
CA GLU A 15 14.66 -1.67 -21.43
C GLU A 15 13.21 -1.11 -21.46
N PHE A 16 12.45 -1.35 -20.38
CA PHE A 16 11.10 -0.82 -20.19
C PHE A 16 11.09 0.54 -19.46
N GLY A 17 12.26 1.10 -19.15
CA GLY A 17 12.42 2.42 -18.57
C GLY A 17 12.41 2.48 -17.04
N PHE A 18 12.41 1.35 -16.32
CA PHE A 18 12.40 1.33 -14.85
C PHE A 18 13.78 1.03 -14.27
N GLY A 19 14.32 1.92 -13.43
CA GLY A 19 15.57 1.69 -12.68
C GLY A 19 15.52 2.33 -11.29
N GLY A 20 16.38 1.83 -10.40
CA GLY A 20 16.71 2.48 -9.13
C GLY A 20 16.45 1.64 -7.88
N GLY A 21 17.30 1.84 -6.87
CA GLY A 21 17.02 1.44 -5.49
C GLY A 21 15.92 2.28 -4.85
N ALA A 22 15.57 1.96 -3.59
CA ALA A 22 14.59 2.72 -2.81
C ALA A 22 14.93 4.22 -2.85
N THR A 23 13.99 5.03 -3.35
CA THR A 23 14.13 6.50 -3.43
C THR A 23 13.70 7.19 -2.15
N ALA A 24 12.99 6.47 -1.29
CA ALA A 24 12.63 6.96 0.02
C ALA A 24 13.87 6.95 0.94
N PRO A 25 14.04 7.96 1.80
CA PRO A 25 14.95 7.87 2.92
C PRO A 25 14.65 6.59 3.70
N GLN A 26 15.70 5.94 4.22
CA GLN A 26 15.49 4.85 5.16
C GLN A 26 14.66 5.39 6.33
N PRO A 27 13.53 4.77 6.67
CA PRO A 27 12.77 5.19 7.84
C PRO A 27 13.68 5.14 9.07
N GLU A 28 13.52 6.11 9.96
CA GLU A 28 14.19 6.03 11.25
C GLU A 28 13.74 4.75 11.96
N PRO A 29 14.66 4.02 12.62
CA PRO A 29 14.28 2.84 13.36
C PRO A 29 13.26 3.24 14.43
N GLU A 30 12.04 2.73 14.31
CA GLU A 30 11.03 2.97 15.33
C GLU A 30 11.49 2.34 16.64
N THR A 31 11.66 3.15 17.67
CA THR A 31 12.03 2.70 19.02
C THR A 31 10.83 2.19 19.81
N ARG A 32 9.62 2.36 19.26
CA ARG A 32 8.37 1.91 19.83
C ARG A 32 8.23 0.41 19.61
N SER A 33 7.82 -0.29 20.66
CA SER A 33 7.47 -1.70 20.62
C SER A 33 6.30 -1.90 19.65
N ALA A 34 6.15 -3.11 19.10
CA ALA A 34 5.02 -3.40 18.20
C ALA A 34 3.66 -3.24 18.90
N GLU A 35 3.62 -3.28 20.24
CA GLU A 35 2.43 -2.96 21.03
C GLU A 35 2.18 -1.45 21.21
N GLU A 36 3.16 -0.59 20.91
CA GLU A 36 3.10 0.88 21.03
C GLU A 36 2.85 1.59 19.68
N VAL A 37 2.93 0.85 18.56
CA VAL A 37 2.36 1.30 17.29
C VAL A 37 0.87 1.04 17.36
N ASP A 38 0.09 2.11 17.39
CA ASP A 38 -1.36 2.08 17.37
C ASP A 38 -1.88 1.70 15.98
N GLY A 39 -1.53 0.50 15.54
CA GLY A 39 -1.96 -0.04 14.25
C GLY A 39 -3.47 -0.22 14.19
N GLU A 40 -4.11 -0.39 15.34
CA GLU A 40 -5.57 -0.49 15.48
C GLU A 40 -6.25 0.87 15.28
N ASP A 41 -5.68 1.98 15.76
CA ASP A 41 -6.17 3.34 15.46
C ASP A 41 -5.98 3.76 14.00
N ILE A 42 -4.97 3.21 13.32
CA ILE A 42 -4.72 3.45 11.89
C ILE A 42 -5.59 2.53 11.02
N ALA A 43 -6.01 1.37 11.54
CA ALA A 43 -6.78 0.41 10.78
C ALA A 43 -8.13 1.00 10.37
N VAL A 44 -8.34 1.06 9.05
CA VAL A 44 -9.66 1.40 8.51
C VAL A 44 -10.64 0.32 8.97
N PRO A 45 -11.75 0.66 9.66
CA PRO A 45 -12.75 -0.31 10.06
C PRO A 45 -13.22 -1.11 8.85
N ALA A 46 -13.26 -2.44 8.97
CA ALA A 46 -13.81 -3.29 7.93
C ALA A 46 -15.29 -2.93 7.75
N GLY A 47 -15.63 -2.29 6.62
CA GLY A 47 -17.01 -1.98 6.28
C GLY A 47 -17.81 -3.26 6.01
N ASP A 48 -19.11 -3.23 6.28
CA ASP A 48 -20.00 -4.33 5.93
C ASP A 48 -20.29 -4.32 4.42
N LEU A 49 -19.46 -5.06 3.68
CA LEU A 49 -19.62 -5.24 2.24
C LEU A 49 -20.90 -6.02 1.91
N THR A 50 -21.34 -6.94 2.77
CA THR A 50 -22.51 -7.77 2.51
C THR A 50 -23.78 -6.95 2.58
N GLY A 51 -23.89 -6.08 3.59
CA GLY A 51 -24.98 -5.12 3.71
C GLY A 51 -25.04 -4.17 2.51
N ALA A 52 -23.90 -3.61 2.10
CA ALA A 52 -23.83 -2.71 0.94
C ALA A 52 -24.26 -3.40 -0.36
N ILE A 53 -23.81 -4.64 -0.60
CA ILE A 53 -24.19 -5.42 -1.78
C ILE A 53 -25.68 -5.77 -1.75
N THR A 54 -26.20 -6.19 -0.59
CA THR A 54 -27.62 -6.55 -0.42
C THR A 54 -28.51 -5.35 -0.72
N HIS A 55 -28.18 -4.19 -0.16
CA HIS A 55 -28.92 -2.96 -0.39
C HIS A 55 -28.93 -2.55 -1.87
N ALA A 56 -27.79 -2.63 -2.55
CA ALA A 56 -27.69 -2.32 -3.97
C ALA A 56 -28.52 -3.26 -4.86
N ILE A 57 -28.61 -4.55 -4.48
CA ILE A 57 -29.46 -5.52 -5.19
C ILE A 57 -30.94 -5.22 -4.98
N GLU A 58 -31.35 -4.90 -3.76
CA GLU A 58 -32.73 -4.51 -3.42
C GLU A 58 -33.14 -3.26 -4.21
N GLU A 59 -32.33 -2.21 -4.20
CA GLU A 59 -32.59 -0.96 -4.93
C GLU A 59 -32.72 -1.20 -6.44
N ALA A 60 -31.82 -2.00 -7.02
CA ALA A 60 -31.87 -2.35 -8.43
C ALA A 60 -33.11 -3.18 -8.81
N THR A 61 -33.59 -4.03 -7.90
CA THR A 61 -34.75 -4.90 -8.17
C THR A 61 -36.08 -4.17 -7.97
N ASP A 62 -36.19 -3.31 -6.95
CA ASP A 62 -37.38 -2.50 -6.72
C ASP A 62 -37.59 -1.44 -7.82
N SER A 63 -36.50 -0.92 -8.40
CA SER A 63 -36.56 0.06 -9.49
C SER A 63 -37.12 -0.51 -10.81
N GLU A 64 -37.06 -1.83 -11.01
CA GLU A 64 -37.55 -2.52 -12.22
C GLU A 64 -39.05 -2.90 -12.13
N HIS A 65 -39.68 -2.67 -10.98
CA HIS A 65 -41.08 -3.01 -10.71
C HIS A 65 -42.05 -1.81 -10.70
N SER A 66 -41.58 -0.60 -11.08
CA SER A 66 -42.39 0.61 -11.23
C SER A 66 -42.66 0.98 -12.69
#